data_AF-A0A957EFN9-F1
#
_entry.id   AF-A0A957EFN9-F1
#
_cell.length_a   1.000
_cell.length_b   1.000
_cell.length_c   1.000
_cell.angle_alpha   90.00
_cell.angle_beta   90.00
_cell.angle_gamma   90.00
#
_symmetry.space_group_name_H-M   'P 1'
#
loop_
_entity.id
_entity.type
_entity.pdbx_description
1 polymer ?
#
loop_
_entity_poly.entity_id
_entity_poly.type
_entity_poly.pdbx_seq_one_letter_code
_entity_poly.pdbx_strand_id
1 'polypeptide(L)' 'NARPQTIGGLKVTDIVTVDGHQFLMEDGGWLLVRFSGTEPVIRVYCETTHEDRVQDILQDGMRLAGLR' A
#
# COMPACT_ATOMS: atom_id res chain seq x y z
N ASN A 1 1.70 9.59 -11.29
CA ASN A 1 0.84 9.20 -10.16
C ASN A 1 0.39 7.77 -10.34
N ALA A 2 0.86 6.85 -9.49
CA ALA A 2 0.45 5.45 -9.56
C ALA A 2 -1.03 5.32 -9.18
N ARG A 3 -1.79 4.61 -10.01
CA ARG A 3 -3.21 4.28 -9.79
C ARG A 3 -3.42 2.80 -10.09
N PRO A 4 -2.88 1.90 -9.25
CA PRO A 4 -3.07 0.47 -9.45
C PRO A 4 -4.56 0.15 -9.31
N GLN A 5 -5.07 -0.75 -10.16
CA GLN A 5 -6.44 -1.25 -10.04
C GLN A 5 -6.55 -2.30 -8.93
N THR A 6 -5.44 -2.98 -8.61
CA THR A 6 -5.36 -4.03 -7.61
C THR A 6 -4.05 -3.96 -6.82
N ILE A 7 -4.09 -4.41 -5.56
CA ILE A 7 -2.94 -4.59 -4.66
C ILE A 7 -3.12 -5.93 -3.95
N GLY A 8 -2.12 -6.82 -3.99
CA GLY A 8 -2.24 -8.17 -3.44
C GLY A 8 -3.41 -8.95 -4.04
N GLY A 9 -3.76 -8.65 -5.29
CA GLY A 9 -4.94 -9.18 -5.98
C GLY A 9 -6.29 -8.72 -5.43
N LEU A 10 -6.34 -7.73 -4.54
CA LEU A 10 -7.57 -7.08 -4.06
C LEU A 10 -7.80 -5.79 -4.84
N LYS A 11 -9.04 -5.50 -5.22
CA LYS A 11 -9.38 -4.27 -5.94
C LYS A 11 -9.15 -3.04 -5.06
N VAL A 12 -8.52 -2.01 -5.63
CA VAL A 12 -8.40 -0.69 -5.01
C VAL A 12 -9.71 0.07 -5.18
N THR A 13 -10.28 0.52 -4.07
CA THR A 13 -11.56 1.23 -4.01
C THR A 13 -11.38 2.74 -3.92
N ASP A 14 -10.32 3.22 -3.28
CA ASP A 14 -9.98 4.64 -3.19
C ASP A 14 -8.48 4.87 -2.93
N ILE A 15 -8.03 6.11 -3.14
CA ILE A 15 -6.64 6.53 -2.89
C ILE A 15 -6.62 7.85 -2.11
N VAL A 16 -6.03 7.84 -0.93
CA VAL A 16 -5.86 9.01 -0.06
C VAL A 16 -4.40 9.46 -0.05
N THR A 17 -4.15 10.76 -0.25
CA THR A 17 -2.79 11.32 -0.43
C THR A 17 -2.36 12.35 0.63
N VAL A 18 -2.99 12.32 1.82
CA VAL A 18 -2.77 13.35 2.85
C VAL A 18 -1.48 13.13 3.66
N ASP A 19 -1.05 11.88 3.88
CA ASP A 19 0.20 11.53 4.59
C ASP A 19 0.86 10.30 3.98
N GLY A 20 1.31 10.44 2.72
CA GLY A 20 1.78 9.34 1.88
C GLY A 20 0.73 8.92 0.86
N HIS A 21 0.79 7.68 0.40
CA HIS A 21 -0.17 7.09 -0.51
C HIS A 21 -0.85 5.92 0.18
N GLN A 22 -2.09 6.14 0.61
CA GLN A 22 -2.94 5.10 1.16
C GLN A 22 -3.89 4.59 0.09
N PHE A 23 -3.93 3.29 -0.12
CA PHE A 23 -4.80 2.61 -1.07
C PHE A 23 -5.81 1.80 -0.26
N LEU A 24 -7.09 2.15 -0.35
CA LEU A 24 -8.17 1.39 0.28
C LEU A 24 -8.51 0.21 -0.62
N MET A 25 -8.71 -0.97 -0.02
CA MET A 25 -8.94 -2.22 -0.73
C MET A 25 -10.39 -2.71 -0.51
N GLU A 26 -10.88 -3.59 -1.39
CA GLU A 26 -12.27 -4.07 -1.36
C GLU A 26 -12.63 -4.94 -0.14
N ASP A 27 -11.63 -5.50 0.55
CA ASP A 27 -11.81 -6.26 1.79
C ASP A 27 -11.98 -5.35 3.03
N GLY A 28 -11.99 -4.03 2.83
CA GLY A 28 -12.04 -3.02 3.89
C GLY A 28 -10.67 -2.68 4.48
N GLY A 29 -9.61 -3.39 4.07
CA GLY A 29 -8.24 -3.13 4.46
C GLY A 29 -7.59 -1.99 3.66
N TRP A 30 -6.30 -1.80 3.88
CA TRP A 30 -5.53 -0.74 3.23
C TRP A 30 -4.04 -1.09 3.09
N LEU A 31 -3.38 -0.45 2.12
CA LEU A 31 -1.92 -0.35 2.01
C LEU A 31 -1.52 1.12 2.19
N LEU A 32 -0.49 1.41 2.97
CA LEU A 32 0.09 2.75 3.11
C LEU A 32 1.58 2.75 2.76
N VAL A 33 1.97 3.60 1.80
CA VAL A 33 3.36 3.93 1.49
C VAL A 33 3.64 5.35 1.94
N ARG A 34 4.63 5.54 2.81
CA ARG A 34 4.96 6.86 3.36
C ARG A 34 6.47 7.06 3.50
N PHE A 35 6.93 8.26 3.14
CA PHE A 35 8.29 8.71 3.41
C PHE A 35 8.38 9.23 4.85
N SER A 36 9.44 8.85 5.57
CA SER A 36 9.74 9.48 6.84
C SER A 36 10.24 10.90 6.64
N GLY A 37 9.76 11.84 7.47
CA GLY A 37 10.27 13.22 7.48
C GLY A 37 11.54 13.40 8.33
N THR A 38 11.89 12.43 9.17
CA THR A 38 12.97 12.55 10.16
C THR A 38 14.12 11.56 9.93
N GLU A 39 13.88 10.50 9.16
CA GLU A 39 14.86 9.45 8.87
C GLU A 39 14.90 9.18 7.36
N PRO A 40 16.03 8.74 6.78
CA PRO A 40 16.10 8.38 5.36
C PRO A 40 15.50 6.99 5.10
N VAL A 41 14.23 6.80 5.47
CA VAL A 41 13.51 5.51 5.35
C VAL A 41 12.14 5.69 4.73
N ILE A 42 11.70 4.66 3.99
CA ILE A 42 10.34 4.51 3.48
C ILE A 42 9.63 3.46 4.33
N ARG A 43 8.39 3.75 4.73
CA ARG A 43 7.54 2.84 5.49
C ARG A 43 6.43 2.31 4.59
N VAL A 44 6.22 1.00 4.63
CA VAL A 44 5.14 0.30 3.95
C VAL A 44 4.38 -0.50 4.99
N TYR A 45 3.09 -0.22 5.12
CA TYR A 45 2.19 -0.87 6.07
C TYR A 45 0.98 -1.42 5.34
N CYS A 46 0.40 -2.50 5.85
CA CYS A 46 -0.89 -2.96 5.39
C CYS A 46 -1.76 -3.46 6.53
N GLU A 47 -3.06 -3.40 6.28
CA GLU A 47 -4.10 -4.06 7.04
C GLU A 47 -4.99 -4.78 6.04
N THR A 48 -5.36 -6.03 6.35
CA THR A 48 -6.22 -6.85 5.48
C THR A 48 -6.90 -7.92 6.31
N THR A 49 -8.05 -8.38 5.83
CA THR A 49 -8.74 -9.55 6.40
C THR A 49 -8.19 -10.88 5.85
N HIS A 50 -7.28 -10.83 4.88
CA HIS A 50 -6.68 -11.97 4.20
C HIS A 50 -5.22 -12.16 4.62
N GLU A 51 -4.97 -12.99 5.64
CA GLU A 51 -3.62 -13.26 6.14
C GLU A 51 -2.67 -13.77 5.04
N ASP A 52 -3.18 -14.61 4.14
CA ASP A 52 -2.44 -15.17 3.01
C ASP A 52 -1.96 -14.12 1.99
N ARG A 53 -2.58 -12.93 1.98
CA ARG A 53 -2.26 -11.85 1.03
C ARG A 53 -1.30 -10.80 1.60
N VAL A 54 -0.98 -10.84 2.89
CA VAL A 54 -0.15 -9.83 3.56
C VAL A 54 1.18 -9.61 2.81
N GLN A 55 1.87 -10.69 2.44
CA GLN A 55 3.15 -10.58 1.75
C GLN A 55 3.03 -9.99 0.35
N ASP A 56 1.98 -10.34 -0.39
CA ASP A 56 1.77 -9.82 -1.74
C ASP A 56 1.42 -8.34 -1.71
N ILE A 57 0.57 -7.92 -0.77
CA ILE A 57 0.21 -6.51 -0.53
C ILE A 57 1.47 -5.69 -0.22
N LEU A 58 2.31 -6.15 0.69
CA LEU A 58 3.55 -5.46 1.05
C LEU A 58 4.53 -5.39 -0.12
N GLN A 59 4.66 -6.47 -0.91
CA GLN A 59 5.52 -6.46 -2.11
C GLN A 59 5.04 -5.45 -3.15
N ASP A 60 3.72 -5.38 -3.40
CA ASP A 60 3.16 -4.37 -4.29
C ASP A 60 3.42 -2.96 -3.78
N GLY A 61 3.31 -2.72 -2.48
CA GLY A 61 3.69 -1.44 -1.87
C GLY A 61 5.15 -1.08 -2.08
N MET A 62 6.06 -2.05 -1.98
CA MET A 62 7.49 -1.83 -2.25
C MET A 62 7.75 -1.49 -3.73
N ARG A 63 7.06 -2.16 -4.67
CA ARG A 63 7.15 -1.85 -6.11
C ARG A 63 6.60 -0.46 -6.41
N LEU A 64 5.46 -0.09 -5.81
CA LEU A 64 4.88 1.25 -5.94
C LEU A 64 5.81 2.35 -5.41
N ALA A 65 6.60 2.05 -4.39
CA ALA A 65 7.63 2.93 -3.85
C ALA A 65 8.93 2.98 -4.71
N GLY A 66 9.04 2.15 -5.76
CA GLY A 66 10.24 2.06 -6.60
C GLY A 66 11.43 1.35 -5.96
N LEU A 67 11.18 0.54 -4.92
CA LEU A 67 12.23 -0.15 -4.16
C LEU A 67 12.50 -1.59 -4.67
N ARG A 68 11.67 -2.08 -5.59
CA ARG A 68 11.77 -3.40 -6.25
C ARG A 68 11.28 -3.33 -7.68
#